data_AF-A0A914QR92-F1
#
_entry.id   AF-A0A914QR92-F1
#
_cell.length_a   1.000
_cell.length_b   1.000
_cell.length_c   1.000
_cell.angle_alpha   90.00
_cell.angle_beta   90.00
_cell.angle_gamma   90.00
#
_symmetry.space_group_name_H-M   'P 1'
#
loop_
_entity.id
_entity.type
_entity.pdbx_description
1 polymer ?
#
loop_
_entity_poly.entity_id
_entity_poly.type
_entity_poly.pdbx_seq_one_letter_code
_entity_poly.pdbx_strand_id
1 'polypeptide(L)'
;MQNEKNRFPILFERIEDEITFFLKNQIFPTKMIVETILSGHRAHINTKHPDFQDAIIKAKIEDVTIKPTAPSVSSSQPLTPQEEKYIELMNDLIKEYFNIILKAVQDQVPKRCMDNLVIFLKKNLQFHLIVELQKIQKDKNLLGEGKSTAQKRTETSAMLAALTDAKNVLNEIPETIL
;
A
#
# COMPACT_ATOMS: atom_id res chain seq x y z
N MET A 1 11.39 -4.37 -21.94
CA MET A 1 11.90 -4.38 -20.54
C MET A 1 12.62 -5.68 -20.17
N GLN A 2 12.10 -6.87 -20.50
CA GLN A 2 12.75 -8.15 -20.14
C GLN A 2 14.20 -8.29 -20.62
N ASN A 3 14.50 -7.80 -21.83
CA ASN A 3 15.86 -7.83 -22.40
C ASN A 3 16.85 -6.95 -21.63
N GLU A 4 16.42 -5.79 -21.12
CA GLU A 4 17.27 -4.88 -20.33
C GLU A 4 17.52 -5.43 -18.92
N LYS A 5 16.50 -6.07 -18.31
CA LYS A 5 16.65 -6.76 -17.02
C LYS A 5 17.73 -7.86 -17.09
N ASN A 6 17.71 -8.64 -18.17
CA ASN A 6 18.72 -9.69 -18.39
C ASN A 6 20.10 -9.12 -18.77
N ARG A 7 20.15 -7.88 -19.28
CA ARG A 7 21.40 -7.20 -19.63
C ARG A 7 22.12 -6.70 -18.38
N PHE A 8 21.42 -6.09 -17.43
CA PHE A 8 22.01 -5.53 -16.21
C PHE A 8 21.40 -6.13 -14.94
N PRO A 9 21.60 -7.44 -14.67
CA PRO A 9 20.92 -8.13 -13.59
C PRO A 9 21.20 -7.53 -12.21
N ILE A 10 22.44 -7.12 -11.95
CA ILE A 10 22.88 -6.55 -10.66
C ILE A 10 22.19 -5.20 -10.39
N LEU A 11 22.07 -4.34 -11.40
CA LEU A 11 21.34 -3.08 -11.29
C LEU A 11 19.86 -3.32 -10.91
N PHE A 12 19.21 -4.27 -11.57
CA PHE A 12 17.80 -4.55 -11.32
C PHE A 12 17.56 -5.17 -9.95
N GLU A 13 18.40 -6.10 -9.51
CA GLU A 13 18.37 -6.65 -8.15
C GLU A 13 18.50 -5.53 -7.11
N ARG A 14 19.46 -4.62 -7.32
CA ARG A 14 19.68 -3.50 -6.39
C ARG A 14 18.52 -2.51 -6.37
N ILE A 15 17.89 -2.23 -7.51
CA ILE A 15 16.68 -1.40 -7.60
C ILE A 15 15.52 -2.09 -6.87
N GLU A 16 15.34 -3.40 -7.06
CA GLU A 16 14.30 -4.18 -6.38
C GLU A 16 14.47 -4.17 -4.86
N ASP A 17 15.69 -4.30 -4.36
CA ASP A 17 16.01 -4.18 -2.94
C ASP A 17 15.65 -2.80 -2.39
N GLU A 18 16.00 -1.74 -3.13
CA GLU A 18 15.78 -0.38 -2.68
C GLU A 18 14.29 0.00 -2.70
N ILE A 19 13.55 -0.44 -3.71
CA ILE A 19 12.09 -0.32 -3.77
C ILE A 19 11.47 -1.07 -2.58
N THR A 20 11.93 -2.28 -2.29
CA THR A 20 11.42 -3.10 -1.19
C THR A 20 11.69 -2.45 0.17
N PHE A 21 12.89 -1.91 0.37
CA PHE A 21 13.25 -1.15 1.56
C PHE A 21 12.35 0.08 1.73
N PHE A 22 12.20 0.86 0.67
CA PHE A 22 11.37 2.07 0.68
C PHE A 22 9.89 1.76 0.98
N LEU A 23 9.35 0.68 0.39
CA LEU A 23 8.02 0.16 0.69
C LEU A 23 7.86 -0.21 2.16
N LYS A 24 8.78 -1.02 2.70
CA LYS A 24 8.74 -1.48 4.10
C LYS A 24 8.76 -0.31 5.08
N ASN A 25 9.55 0.73 4.79
CA ASN A 25 9.64 1.91 5.63
C ASN A 25 8.34 2.73 5.67
N GLN A 26 7.50 2.66 4.64
CA GLN A 26 6.22 3.39 4.58
C GLN A 26 5.03 2.59 5.11
N ILE A 27 5.17 1.27 5.31
CA ILE A 27 4.12 0.43 5.91
C ILE A 27 3.86 0.86 7.37
N PHE A 28 4.91 1.04 8.17
CA PHE A 28 4.75 1.40 9.58
C PHE A 28 4.06 2.76 9.79
N PRO A 29 4.49 3.86 9.15
CA PRO A 29 3.78 5.14 9.22
C PRO A 29 2.32 5.06 8.78
N THR A 30 2.04 4.31 7.70
CA THR A 30 0.66 4.12 7.21
C THR A 30 -0.20 3.39 8.24
N LYS A 31 0.34 2.35 8.88
CA LYS A 31 -0.33 1.62 9.95
C LYS A 31 -0.61 2.51 11.16
N MET A 32 0.36 3.32 11.59
CA MET A 32 0.21 4.26 12.69
C MET A 32 -0.93 5.26 12.44
N ILE A 33 -1.07 5.76 11.21
CA ILE A 33 -2.16 6.67 10.83
C ILE A 33 -3.52 5.97 10.94
N VAL A 34 -3.62 4.72 10.47
CA VAL A 34 -4.87 3.93 10.60
C VAL A 34 -5.21 3.67 12.06
N GLU A 35 -4.25 3.29 12.89
CA GLU A 35 -4.44 3.10 14.33
C GLU A 35 -4.88 4.40 15.03
N THR A 36 -4.33 5.55 14.59
CA THR A 36 -4.71 6.86 15.11
C THR A 36 -6.17 7.21 14.78
N ILE A 37 -6.64 6.91 13.57
CA ILE A 37 -8.05 7.09 13.20
C ILE A 37 -8.97 6.26 14.12
N LEU A 38 -8.64 4.98 14.31
CA LEU A 38 -9.40 4.09 15.16
C LEU A 38 -9.39 4.55 16.63
N SER A 39 -8.24 5.02 17.12
CA SER A 39 -8.11 5.61 18.45
C SER A 39 -9.01 6.84 18.60
N GLY A 40 -9.04 7.72 17.59
CA GLY A 40 -9.92 8.90 17.58
C GLY A 40 -11.40 8.54 17.70
N HIS A 41 -11.85 7.50 16.99
CA HIS A 41 -13.24 7.04 17.05
C HIS A 41 -13.59 6.37 18.40
N ARG A 42 -12.60 5.78 19.08
CA ARG A 42 -12.75 5.19 20.42
C ARG A 42 -12.73 6.24 21.53
N ALA A 43 -11.96 7.32 21.36
CA ALA A 43 -11.80 8.36 22.37
C ALA A 43 -13.05 9.24 22.52
N HIS A 44 -13.86 9.36 21.47
CA HIS A 44 -15.05 10.22 21.49
C HIS A 44 -16.24 9.59 20.76
N ILE A 45 -17.34 9.44 21.49
CA ILE A 45 -18.64 9.01 20.95
C ILE A 45 -19.48 10.25 20.65
N ASN A 46 -19.72 10.53 19.37
CA ASN A 46 -20.52 11.68 18.95
C ASN A 46 -22.00 11.31 18.85
N THR A 47 -22.72 11.44 19.95
CA THR A 47 -24.17 11.21 19.98
C THR A 47 -24.97 12.29 19.22
N LYS A 48 -24.35 13.40 18.80
CA LYS A 48 -24.98 14.46 18.01
C LYS A 48 -24.84 14.26 16.50
N HIS A 49 -24.29 13.13 16.06
CA HIS A 49 -24.19 12.83 14.63
C HIS A 49 -25.59 12.79 13.99
N PRO A 50 -25.82 13.44 12.82
CA PRO A 50 -27.13 13.48 12.17
C PRO A 50 -27.77 12.09 12.00
N ASP A 51 -27.04 11.14 11.40
CA ASP A 51 -27.52 9.77 11.22
C ASP A 51 -27.85 9.05 12.55
N PHE A 52 -27.18 9.42 13.64
CA PHE A 52 -27.44 8.81 14.95
C PHE A 52 -28.64 9.47 15.64
N GLN A 53 -28.82 10.78 15.50
CA GLN A 53 -30.00 11.50 15.97
C GLN A 53 -31.26 11.00 15.26
N ASP A 54 -31.19 10.76 13.95
CA ASP A 54 -32.29 10.16 13.19
C ASP A 54 -32.68 8.78 13.72
N ALA A 55 -31.69 7.99 14.16
CA ALA A 55 -31.93 6.68 14.76
C ALA A 55 -32.60 6.77 16.14
N ILE A 56 -32.16 7.71 16.97
CA ILE A 56 -32.78 8.02 18.27
C ILE A 56 -34.25 8.42 18.07
N ILE A 57 -34.53 9.27 17.09
CA ILE A 57 -35.88 9.73 16.76
C ILE A 57 -36.74 8.57 16.24
N LYS A 58 -36.21 7.75 15.31
CA LYS A 58 -36.90 6.56 14.77
C LYS A 58 -37.23 5.53 15.84
N ALA A 59 -36.36 5.39 16.84
CA ALA A 59 -36.58 4.51 17.99
C ALA A 59 -37.70 5.01 18.93
N LYS A 60 -38.37 6.13 18.63
CA LYS A 60 -39.47 6.71 19.41
C LYS A 60 -39.11 6.93 20.88
N ILE A 61 -37.91 7.43 21.14
CA ILE A 61 -37.49 7.84 22.48
C ILE A 61 -38.12 9.21 22.79
N GLU A 62 -39.45 9.29 22.82
CA GLU A 62 -40.16 10.48 23.31
C GLU A 62 -40.69 10.31 24.74
N ASP A 63 -40.71 9.09 25.30
CA ASP A 63 -41.38 8.83 26.60
C ASP A 63 -40.52 8.05 27.61
N VAL A 64 -39.20 8.13 27.50
CA VAL A 64 -38.27 7.58 28.51
C VAL A 64 -37.74 8.73 29.36
N THR A 65 -38.58 9.20 30.28
CA THR A 65 -38.07 9.94 31.43
C THR A 65 -37.30 8.94 32.29
N ILE A 66 -35.97 8.96 32.19
CA ILE A 66 -35.07 8.21 33.08
C ILE A 66 -35.24 8.80 34.49
N LYS A 67 -36.24 8.34 35.25
CA LYS A 67 -36.24 8.54 36.69
C LYS A 67 -35.12 7.65 37.25
N PRO A 68 -34.12 8.20 37.95
CA PRO A 68 -33.13 7.41 38.64
C PRO A 68 -33.83 6.70 39.79
N THR A 69 -34.33 5.49 39.56
CA THR A 69 -34.77 4.61 40.64
C THR A 69 -33.53 3.91 41.18
N ALA A 70 -33.28 4.05 42.48
CA ALA A 70 -32.11 3.49 43.14
C ALA A 70 -32.00 1.98 42.89
N PRO A 71 -30.80 1.42 42.66
CA PRO A 71 -30.63 0.02 42.36
C PRO A 71 -30.89 -0.83 43.62
N SER A 72 -32.05 -1.48 43.70
CA SER A 72 -32.25 -2.62 44.60
C SER A 72 -31.59 -3.84 43.95
N VAL A 73 -30.30 -4.03 44.21
CA VAL A 73 -29.51 -5.15 43.69
C VAL A 73 -29.87 -6.42 44.46
N SER A 74 -30.83 -7.17 43.91
CA SER A 74 -30.96 -8.61 44.18
C SER A 74 -30.84 -9.34 42.84
N SER A 75 -29.67 -9.93 42.61
CA SER A 75 -29.21 -10.56 41.36
C SER A 75 -29.95 -11.84 40.95
N SER A 76 -31.19 -12.01 41.41
CA SER A 76 -32.00 -13.23 41.26
C SER A 76 -33.43 -12.95 40.81
N GLN A 77 -33.81 -11.69 40.58
CA GLN A 77 -35.12 -11.35 40.04
C GLN A 77 -35.10 -11.35 38.50
N PRO A 78 -36.12 -11.93 37.84
CA PRO A 78 -36.28 -11.80 36.39
C PRO A 78 -36.41 -10.31 36.03
N LEU A 79 -35.80 -9.93 34.90
CA LEU A 79 -35.81 -8.55 34.40
C LEU A 79 -37.25 -8.04 34.31
N THR A 80 -37.44 -6.79 34.69
CA THR A 80 -38.73 -6.15 34.46
C THR A 80 -38.93 -5.94 32.95
N PRO A 81 -40.17 -5.98 32.43
CA PRO A 81 -40.44 -5.73 31.01
C PRO A 81 -39.94 -4.37 30.51
N GLN A 82 -39.75 -3.40 31.43
CA GLN A 82 -39.15 -2.10 31.12
C GLN A 82 -37.63 -2.20 30.93
N GLU A 83 -36.93 -2.93 31.80
CA GLU A 83 -35.49 -3.18 31.67
C GLU A 83 -35.15 -3.96 30.40
N GLU A 84 -35.96 -4.96 30.04
CA GLU A 84 -35.79 -5.70 28.79
C GLU A 84 -35.89 -4.76 27.58
N LYS A 85 -36.87 -3.85 27.57
CA LYS A 85 -37.04 -2.84 26.51
C LYS A 85 -35.88 -1.84 26.47
N TYR A 86 -35.31 -1.46 27.62
CA TYR A 86 -34.13 -0.58 27.67
C TYR A 86 -32.88 -1.26 27.15
N ILE A 87 -32.69 -2.54 27.46
CA ILE A 87 -31.58 -3.34 26.95
C ILE A 87 -31.70 -3.49 25.43
N GLU A 88 -32.90 -3.76 24.91
CA GLU A 88 -33.15 -3.83 23.46
C GLU A 88 -32.80 -2.51 22.77
N LEU A 89 -33.29 -1.39 23.32
CA LEU A 89 -33.00 -0.05 22.80
C LEU A 89 -31.51 0.27 22.81
N MET A 90 -30.81 -0.02 23.92
CA MET A 90 -29.36 0.19 24.00
C MET A 90 -28.61 -0.63 22.96
N ASN A 91 -28.99 -1.89 22.75
CA ASN A 91 -28.37 -2.74 21.74
C ASN A 91 -28.55 -2.17 20.33
N ASP A 92 -29.74 -1.64 20.01
CA ASP A 92 -30.00 -1.06 18.70
C ASP A 92 -29.25 0.27 18.49
N LEU A 93 -29.18 1.12 19.52
CA LEU A 93 -28.35 2.33 19.47
C LEU A 93 -26.86 2.02 19.30
N ILE A 94 -26.34 0.99 19.99
CA ILE A 94 -24.94 0.56 19.84
C ILE A 94 -24.69 0.10 18.39
N LYS A 95 -25.58 -0.71 17.82
CA LYS A 95 -25.46 -1.17 16.42
C LYS A 95 -25.46 0.00 15.45
N GLU A 96 -26.35 0.95 15.64
CA GLU A 96 -26.48 2.08 14.73
C GLU A 96 -25.26 3.01 14.78
N TYR A 97 -24.78 3.33 15.99
CA TYR A 97 -23.54 4.09 16.13
C TYR A 97 -22.34 3.34 15.55
N PHE A 98 -22.26 2.02 15.77
CA PHE A 98 -21.22 1.18 15.19
C PHE A 98 -21.26 1.20 13.65
N ASN A 99 -22.45 1.18 13.04
CA ASN A 99 -22.60 1.26 11.59
C ASN A 99 -22.09 2.60 11.03
N ILE A 100 -22.32 3.72 11.72
CA ILE A 100 -21.79 5.03 11.34
C ILE A 100 -20.25 5.01 11.35
N ILE A 101 -19.67 4.49 12.44
CA ILE A 101 -18.22 4.33 12.58
C ILE A 101 -17.65 3.40 11.50
N LEU A 102 -18.33 2.29 11.22
CA LEU A 102 -17.92 1.34 10.19
C LEU A 102 -17.85 2.00 8.81
N LYS A 103 -18.89 2.76 8.43
CA LYS A 103 -18.91 3.55 7.19
C LYS A 103 -17.77 4.57 7.14
N ALA A 104 -17.52 5.28 8.24
CA ALA A 104 -16.44 6.25 8.32
C ALA A 104 -15.06 5.60 8.15
N VAL A 105 -14.81 4.45 8.80
CA VAL A 105 -13.55 3.70 8.67
C VAL A 105 -13.38 3.13 7.26
N GLN A 106 -14.46 2.61 6.67
CA GLN A 106 -14.46 2.10 5.29
C GLN A 106 -14.06 3.16 4.26
N ASP A 107 -14.39 4.43 4.50
CA ASP A 107 -13.99 5.54 3.64
C ASP A 107 -12.58 6.08 3.96
N GLN A 108 -12.28 6.30 5.24
CA GLN A 108 -11.06 6.97 5.66
C GLN A 108 -9.82 6.09 5.49
N VAL A 109 -9.90 4.79 5.81
CA VAL A 109 -8.72 3.90 5.77
C VAL A 109 -8.15 3.75 4.36
N PRO A 110 -8.95 3.45 3.31
CA PRO A 110 -8.42 3.39 1.95
C PRO A 110 -7.80 4.72 1.50
N LYS A 111 -8.41 5.86 1.85
CA LYS A 111 -7.85 7.19 1.56
C LYS A 111 -6.49 7.39 2.22
N ARG A 112 -6.34 7.02 3.49
CA ARG A 112 -5.04 7.14 4.19
C ARG A 112 -3.98 6.20 3.64
N CYS A 113 -4.34 4.97 3.28
CA CYS A 113 -3.43 4.05 2.61
C CYS A 113 -3.01 4.61 1.23
N MET A 114 -3.94 5.16 0.47
CA MET A 114 -3.64 5.76 -0.83
C MET A 114 -2.68 6.94 -0.70
N ASP A 115 -2.96 7.89 0.21
CA ASP A 115 -2.14 9.09 0.38
C ASP A 115 -0.74 8.77 0.92
N ASN A 116 -0.66 7.98 1.99
CA ASN A 116 0.58 7.79 2.76
C ASN A 116 1.44 6.64 2.27
N LEU A 117 0.85 5.67 1.53
CA LEU A 117 1.62 4.61 0.89
C LEU A 117 1.72 4.91 -0.61
N VAL A 118 0.63 4.77 -1.37
CA VAL A 118 0.72 4.73 -2.85
C VAL A 118 1.18 6.06 -3.45
N ILE A 119 0.52 7.16 -3.10
CA ILE A 119 0.83 8.50 -3.64
C ILE A 119 2.19 8.97 -3.15
N PHE A 120 2.49 8.76 -1.86
CA PHE A 120 3.80 9.05 -1.29
C PHE A 120 4.92 8.31 -2.05
N LEU A 121 4.77 6.99 -2.25
CA LEU A 121 5.76 6.19 -2.97
C LEU A 121 5.95 6.69 -4.40
N LYS A 122 4.84 6.92 -5.12
CA LYS A 122 4.90 7.41 -6.51
C LYS A 122 5.66 8.73 -6.64
N LYS A 123 5.51 9.64 -5.67
CA LYS A 123 6.18 10.96 -5.69
C LYS A 123 7.66 10.89 -5.33
N ASN A 124 8.02 10.02 -4.38
CA ASN A 124 9.35 10.05 -3.78
C ASN A 124 10.30 8.96 -4.30
N LEU A 125 9.76 7.86 -4.84
CA LEU A 125 10.55 6.70 -5.24
C LEU A 125 11.57 7.03 -6.33
N GLN A 126 11.18 7.83 -7.33
CA GLN A 126 12.10 8.20 -8.42
C GLN A 126 13.31 8.99 -7.89
N PHE A 127 13.07 9.98 -7.03
CA PHE A 127 14.14 10.77 -6.43
C PHE A 127 15.03 9.90 -5.54
N HIS A 128 14.43 9.07 -4.70
CA HIS A 128 15.14 8.13 -3.83
C HIS A 128 16.06 7.19 -4.63
N LEU A 129 15.52 6.57 -5.68
CA LEU A 129 16.30 5.68 -6.55
C LEU A 129 17.45 6.39 -7.24
N ILE A 130 17.27 7.63 -7.72
CA ILE A 130 18.37 8.39 -8.34
C ILE A 130 19.50 8.64 -7.36
N VAL A 131 19.16 9.09 -6.14
CA VAL A 131 20.16 9.36 -5.09
C VAL A 131 20.90 8.09 -4.69
N GLU A 132 20.20 6.97 -4.53
CA GLU A 132 20.82 5.70 -4.19
C GLU A 132 21.69 5.17 -5.33
N LEU A 133 21.22 5.23 -6.57
CA LEU A 133 22.02 4.84 -7.74
C LEU A 133 23.30 5.66 -7.86
N GLN A 134 23.28 6.95 -7.55
CA GLN A 134 24.47 7.79 -7.52
C GLN A 134 25.48 7.34 -6.46
N LYS A 135 25.03 6.93 -5.27
CA LYS A 135 25.92 6.39 -4.22
C LYS A 135 26.57 5.08 -4.66
N ILE A 136 25.86 4.28 -5.45
CA ILE A 136 26.28 2.95 -5.89
C ILE A 136 27.16 3.01 -7.15
N GLN A 137 27.31 4.16 -7.84
CA GLN A 137 28.24 4.33 -8.97
C GLN A 137 29.72 4.00 -8.63
N LYS A 138 30.07 3.88 -7.35
CA LYS A 138 31.39 3.40 -6.91
C LYS A 138 31.57 1.89 -7.11
N ASP A 139 30.48 1.13 -7.24
CA ASP A 139 30.49 -0.28 -7.58
C ASP A 139 30.62 -0.47 -9.10
N LYS A 140 31.82 -0.87 -9.54
CA LYS A 140 32.14 -1.10 -10.96
C LYS A 140 31.32 -2.23 -11.58
N ASN A 141 30.70 -3.08 -10.77
CA ASN A 141 29.94 -4.23 -11.24
C ASN A 141 28.43 -3.95 -11.40
N LEU A 142 27.95 -2.76 -11.01
CA LEU A 142 26.53 -2.41 -11.06
C LEU A 142 25.94 -2.53 -12.47
N LEU A 143 26.69 -2.11 -13.48
CA LEU A 143 26.34 -2.22 -14.90
C LEU A 143 26.98 -3.44 -15.58
N GLY A 144 27.34 -4.46 -14.80
CA GLY A 144 27.87 -5.71 -15.32
C GLY A 144 26.87 -6.41 -16.24
N GLU A 145 27.33 -6.83 -17.42
CA GLU A 145 26.49 -7.54 -18.38
C GLU A 145 26.13 -8.95 -17.87
N GLY A 146 24.88 -9.36 -18.05
CA GLY A 146 24.46 -10.73 -17.79
C GLY A 146 25.16 -11.75 -18.71
N LYS A 147 25.41 -12.96 -18.20
CA LYS A 147 26.18 -14.02 -18.89
C LYS A 147 25.70 -14.30 -20.32
N SER A 148 24.39 -14.40 -20.54
CA SER A 148 23.82 -14.68 -21.86
C SER A 148 24.06 -13.53 -22.85
N THR A 149 23.94 -12.28 -22.40
CA THR A 149 24.17 -11.10 -23.23
C THR A 149 25.65 -10.94 -23.55
N ALA A 150 26.52 -11.14 -22.57
CA ALA A 150 27.96 -11.12 -22.75
C ALA A 150 28.42 -12.18 -23.78
N GLN A 151 27.89 -13.42 -23.68
CA GLN A 151 28.18 -14.49 -24.63
C GLN A 151 27.73 -14.14 -26.06
N LYS A 152 26.48 -13.68 -26.24
CA LYS A 152 25.97 -13.27 -27.56
C LYS A 152 26.78 -12.14 -28.18
N ARG A 153 27.24 -11.18 -27.35
CA ARG A 153 28.13 -10.10 -27.78
C ARG A 153 29.46 -10.65 -28.26
N THR A 154 30.06 -11.61 -27.53
CA THR A 154 31.32 -12.23 -27.95
C THR A 154 31.17 -13.02 -29.26
N GLU A 155 30.09 -13.78 -29.42
CA GLU A 155 29.82 -14.56 -30.64
C GLU A 155 29.59 -13.64 -31.85
N THR A 156 28.78 -12.60 -31.69
CA THR A 156 28.49 -11.62 -32.75
C THR A 156 29.74 -10.83 -33.12
N SER A 157 30.57 -10.47 -32.14
CA SER A 157 31.84 -9.79 -32.38
C SER A 157 32.82 -10.67 -33.16
N ALA A 158 32.88 -11.97 -32.85
CA ALA A 158 33.73 -12.91 -33.58
C ALA A 158 33.23 -13.11 -35.03
N MET A 159 31.92 -13.24 -35.20
CA MET A 159 31.31 -13.33 -36.53
C MET A 159 31.54 -12.05 -37.36
N LEU A 160 31.40 -10.88 -36.75
CA LEU A 160 31.67 -9.60 -37.41
C LEU A 160 33.13 -9.49 -37.86
N ALA A 161 34.08 -9.92 -37.02
CA ALA A 161 35.49 -9.94 -37.37
C ALA A 161 35.74 -10.83 -38.60
N ALA A 162 35.22 -12.07 -38.58
CA ALA A 162 35.35 -12.99 -39.71
C ALA A 162 34.72 -12.46 -41.01
N LEU A 163 33.55 -11.82 -40.93
CA LEU A 163 32.90 -11.20 -42.09
C LEU A 163 33.67 -9.97 -42.60
N THR A 164 34.30 -9.21 -41.71
CA THR A 164 35.13 -8.06 -42.07
C THR A 164 36.40 -8.52 -42.79
N ASP A 165 37.04 -9.58 -42.29
CA ASP A 165 38.21 -10.18 -42.93
C ASP A 165 37.85 -10.74 -44.31
N ALA A 166 36.73 -11.46 -44.44
CA ALA A 166 36.25 -11.97 -45.72
C ALA A 166 35.95 -10.85 -46.73
N LYS A 167 35.37 -9.74 -46.26
CA LYS A 167 35.14 -8.55 -47.09
C LYS A 167 36.45 -7.91 -47.55
N ASN A 168 37.45 -7.82 -46.68
CA ASN A 168 38.76 -7.27 -47.04
C ASN A 168 39.43 -8.13 -48.12
N VAL A 169 39.38 -9.46 -47.99
CA VAL A 169 39.87 -10.40 -49.02
C VAL A 169 39.15 -10.21 -50.34
N LEU A 170 37.81 -10.02 -50.33
CA LEU A 170 37.05 -9.77 -51.56
C LEU A 170 37.49 -8.49 -52.27
N ASN A 171 37.80 -7.43 -51.52
CA ASN A 171 38.27 -6.16 -52.07
C ASN A 171 39.71 -6.23 -52.62
N GLU A 172 40.50 -7.22 -52.22
CA GLU A 172 41.86 -7.45 -52.75
C GLU A 172 41.86 -8.17 -54.10
N ILE A 173 40.72 -8.70 -54.54
CA ILE A 173 40.58 -9.32 -55.87
C ILE A 173 40.35 -8.19 -56.90
N PRO A 174 41.27 -7.97 -57.86
CA PRO A 174 41.10 -6.92 -58.87
C PRO A 174 39.88 -7.21 -59.76
N GLU A 175 39.12 -6.16 -60.12
CA GLU A 175 37.94 -6.22 -61.00
C GLU A 175 38.19 -6.88 -62.37
N THR A 176 39.44 -7.16 -62.73
CA THR A 176 39.85 -7.74 -64.02
C THR A 176 39.54 -9.23 -64.20
N ILE A 177 38.98 -9.93 -63.19
CA ILE A 177 38.57 -11.35 -63.29
C ILE A 177 37.06 -11.54 -63.01
N LEU A 178 36.25 -10.49 -63.20
CA LEU A 178 34.78 -10.58 -63.26
C LEU A 178 34.30 -10.20 -64.67
#